data_AF-A0A087TY86-F1
#
_entry.id   AF-A0A087TY86-F1
#
_cell.length_a   1.000
_cell.length_b   1.000
_cell.length_c   1.000
_cell.angle_alpha   90.00
_cell.angle_beta   90.00
_cell.angle_gamma   90.00
#
_symmetry.space_group_name_H-M   'P 1'
#
loop_
_entity.id
_entity.type
_entity.pdbx_description
1 polymer ?
#
loop_
_entity_poly.entity_id
_entity_poly.type
_entity_poly.pdbx_seq_one_letter_code
_entity_poly.pdbx_strand_id
1 'polypeptide(L)'
;MASLTKNRRTTLERIEKFISPLYFTDINIYGRQYPQKTSLPTLLHFDSNGRVPFKEAMEIGNFTPTKVGSSFGPTWTTHWFKVRIDIPESWLG
;
A
#
# COMPACT_ATOMS: atom_id res chain seq x y z
N MET A 1 -44.73 -18.99 11.24
CA MET A 1 -43.73 -18.57 10.23
C MET A 1 -43.14 -17.24 10.68
N ALA A 2 -41.81 -17.15 10.84
CA ALA A 2 -41.19 -15.89 11.23
C ALA A 2 -41.27 -14.87 10.07
N SER A 3 -41.66 -13.63 10.36
CA SER A 3 -41.65 -12.53 9.39
C SER A 3 -40.21 -12.18 8.99
N LEU A 4 -39.89 -12.27 7.69
CA LEU A 4 -38.62 -11.84 7.09
C LEU A 4 -38.59 -10.30 6.99
N THR A 5 -38.47 -9.62 8.12
CA THR A 5 -38.33 -8.15 8.13
C THR A 5 -36.88 -7.78 7.86
N LYS A 6 -36.59 -7.15 6.71
CA LYS A 6 -35.24 -6.66 6.38
C LYS A 6 -34.94 -5.35 7.10
N ASN A 7 -34.10 -5.40 8.13
CA ASN A 7 -33.66 -4.20 8.84
C ASN A 7 -32.55 -3.47 8.05
N ARG A 8 -32.87 -2.29 7.50
CA ARG A 8 -31.95 -1.52 6.65
C ARG A 8 -30.64 -1.15 7.35
N ARG A 9 -30.70 -0.69 8.60
CA ARG A 9 -29.50 -0.31 9.38
C ARG A 9 -28.52 -1.46 9.47
N THR A 10 -29.02 -2.63 9.88
CA THR A 10 -28.22 -3.84 10.04
C THR A 10 -27.64 -4.31 8.71
N THR A 11 -28.42 -4.24 7.62
CA THR A 11 -27.94 -4.63 6.29
C THR A 11 -26.79 -3.73 5.82
N LEU A 12 -26.89 -2.41 6.02
CA LEU A 12 -25.84 -1.47 5.61
C LEU A 12 -24.55 -1.68 6.39
N GLU A 13 -24.64 -1.82 7.71
CA GLU A 13 -23.47 -2.10 8.55
C GLU A 13 -22.77 -3.39 8.09
N ARG A 14 -23.52 -4.45 7.80
CA ARG A 14 -22.95 -5.71 7.32
C ARG A 14 -22.22 -5.56 5.98
N ILE A 15 -22.80 -4.82 5.04
CA ILE A 15 -22.15 -4.56 3.74
C ILE A 15 -20.87 -3.75 3.94
N GLU A 16 -20.91 -2.71 4.77
CA GLU A 16 -19.74 -1.89 5.08
C GLU A 16 -18.60 -2.74 5.67
N LYS A 17 -18.91 -3.62 6.61
CA LYS A 17 -17.92 -4.51 7.21
C LYS A 17 -17.43 -5.60 6.26
N PHE A 18 -18.29 -6.04 5.33
CA PHE A 18 -17.93 -7.01 4.31
C PHE A 18 -16.87 -6.47 3.33
N ILE A 19 -16.85 -5.17 3.06
CA ILE A 19 -15.89 -4.54 2.13
C ILE A 19 -14.81 -3.72 2.84
N SER A 20 -14.71 -3.82 4.17
CA SER A 20 -13.83 -2.95 4.95
C SER A 20 -12.36 -3.35 4.82
N PRO A 21 -11.43 -2.39 4.66
CA PRO A 21 -9.99 -2.67 4.76
C PRO A 21 -9.50 -2.85 6.21
N LEU A 22 -10.37 -2.62 7.20
CA LEU A 22 -10.01 -2.64 8.62
C LEU A 22 -10.71 -3.76 9.39
N TYR A 23 -11.97 -4.04 9.09
CA TYR A 23 -12.80 -4.98 9.86
C TYR A 23 -12.93 -6.32 9.16
N PHE A 24 -12.78 -7.42 9.91
CA PHE A 24 -12.96 -8.81 9.44
C PHE A 24 -12.11 -9.14 8.21
N THR A 25 -10.92 -8.55 8.09
CA THR A 25 -10.02 -8.72 6.92
C THR A 25 -9.48 -10.13 6.77
N ASP A 26 -9.69 -11.00 7.75
CA ASP A 26 -9.44 -12.43 7.70
C ASP A 26 -10.50 -13.19 6.89
N ILE A 27 -11.76 -12.72 6.87
CA ILE A 27 -12.89 -13.44 6.24
C ILE A 27 -13.61 -12.65 5.15
N ASN A 28 -13.57 -11.33 5.22
CA ASN A 28 -14.37 -10.46 4.38
C ASN A 28 -13.90 -10.50 2.92
N ILE A 29 -14.70 -9.98 1.99
CA ILE A 29 -14.35 -10.10 0.56
C ILE A 29 -13.08 -9.34 0.23
N TYR A 30 -12.87 -8.17 0.85
CA TYR A 30 -11.68 -7.35 0.63
C TYR A 30 -10.39 -8.11 0.98
N GLY A 31 -10.37 -8.79 2.12
CA GLY A 31 -9.23 -9.57 2.61
C GLY A 31 -9.00 -10.86 1.84
N ARG A 32 -10.08 -11.51 1.36
CA ARG A 32 -9.99 -12.78 0.63
C ARG A 32 -9.77 -12.65 -0.87
N GLN A 33 -10.05 -11.49 -1.47
CA GLN A 33 -9.91 -11.30 -2.92
C GLN A 33 -8.44 -11.33 -3.38
N TYR A 34 -7.52 -10.78 -2.58
CA TYR A 34 -6.09 -10.76 -2.86
C TYR A 34 -5.28 -11.28 -1.65
N PRO A 35 -5.30 -12.61 -1.42
CA PRO A 35 -4.68 -13.21 -0.25
C PRO A 35 -3.15 -13.20 -0.32
N GLN A 36 -2.60 -13.24 -1.54
CA GLN A 36 -1.17 -13.23 -1.79
C GLN A 36 -0.63 -11.80 -1.66
N LYS A 37 0.23 -11.59 -0.67
CA LYS A 37 0.92 -10.32 -0.41
C LYS A 37 2.37 -10.61 -0.06
N THR A 38 3.28 -9.76 -0.50
CA THR A 38 4.71 -9.84 -0.14
C THR A 38 5.17 -8.48 0.39
N SER A 39 6.10 -8.49 1.35
CA SER A 39 6.74 -7.26 1.82
C SER A 39 7.67 -6.71 0.73
N LEU A 40 7.76 -5.38 0.62
CA LEU A 40 8.74 -4.77 -0.29
C LEU A 40 10.17 -5.12 0.17
N PRO A 41 10.98 -5.79 -0.67
CA PRO A 41 12.30 -6.26 -0.26
C PRO A 41 13.32 -5.13 -0.17
N THR A 42 13.22 -4.09 -1.02
CA THR A 42 14.16 -2.98 -1.00
C THR A 42 13.49 -1.67 -1.36
N LEU A 43 13.56 -0.73 -0.43
CA LEU A 43 13.15 0.66 -0.60
C LEU A 43 14.34 1.54 -0.23
N LEU A 44 14.83 2.30 -1.21
CA LEU A 44 15.90 3.26 -1.00
C LEU A 44 15.40 4.68 -1.24
N HIS A 45 16.02 5.64 -0.57
CA HIS A 45 15.66 7.05 -0.61
C HIS A 45 16.88 7.92 -0.90
N PHE A 46 16.66 8.96 -1.70
CA PHE A 46 17.62 10.01 -1.98
C PHE A 46 16.93 11.37 -1.89
N ASP A 47 17.52 12.30 -1.16
CA ASP A 47 17.12 13.70 -1.14
C ASP A 47 17.96 14.48 -2.16
N SER A 48 17.30 15.01 -3.20
CA SER A 48 17.99 15.74 -4.26
C SER A 48 18.24 17.21 -3.93
N ASN A 49 17.82 17.70 -2.76
CA ASN A 49 18.01 19.07 -2.29
C ASN A 49 17.57 20.14 -3.34
N GLY A 50 16.55 19.81 -4.14
CA GLY A 50 16.11 20.54 -5.33
C GLY A 50 15.40 19.65 -6.34
N ARG A 51 14.86 20.24 -7.42
CA ARG A 51 14.24 19.50 -8.53
C ARG A 51 15.29 19.12 -9.56
N VAL A 52 15.68 17.85 -9.56
CA VAL A 52 16.62 17.28 -10.53
C VAL A 52 15.86 16.42 -11.55
N PRO A 53 16.31 16.35 -12.82
CA PRO A 53 15.79 15.39 -13.80
C PRO A 53 16.11 13.95 -13.42
N PHE A 54 15.34 13.00 -13.96
CA PHE A 54 15.50 11.56 -13.67
C PHE A 54 16.93 11.05 -13.90
N LYS A 55 17.54 11.39 -15.03
CA LYS A 55 18.89 10.91 -15.39
C LYS A 55 19.93 11.34 -14.35
N GLU A 56 19.88 12.60 -13.95
CA GLU A 56 20.78 13.17 -12.93
C GLU A 56 20.54 12.55 -11.56
N ALA A 57 19.27 12.35 -11.17
CA ALA A 57 18.92 11.66 -9.93
C ALA A 57 19.47 10.22 -9.88
N MET A 58 19.53 9.54 -11.02
CA MET A 58 20.04 8.18 -11.07
C MET A 58 21.56 8.09 -11.07
N GLU A 59 22.25 9.11 -11.59
CA GLU A 59 23.72 9.17 -11.65
C GLU A 59 24.34 9.71 -10.35
N ILE A 60 23.74 10.74 -9.75
CA ILE A 60 24.25 11.43 -8.55
C ILE A 60 23.61 10.89 -7.26
N GLY A 61 22.46 10.22 -7.36
CA GLY A 61 21.65 9.82 -6.22
C GLY A 61 22.35 8.86 -5.28
N ASN A 62 22.75 9.35 -4.10
CA ASN A 62 23.21 8.53 -2.99
C ASN A 62 22.00 7.91 -2.28
N PHE A 63 21.46 6.84 -2.87
CA PHE A 63 20.31 6.12 -2.35
C PHE A 63 20.65 5.36 -1.05
N THR A 64 19.96 5.70 0.04
CA THR A 64 20.11 5.06 1.36
C THR A 64 18.88 4.21 1.71
N PRO A 65 19.01 3.08 2.42
CA PRO A 65 17.87 2.26 2.82
C PRO A 65 16.86 3.02 3.66
N THR A 66 15.57 2.83 3.39
CA THR A 66 14.47 3.42 4.16
C THR A 66 13.29 2.46 4.32
N LYS A 67 12.29 2.86 5.11
CA LYS A 67 11.08 2.06 5.41
C LYS A 67 9.81 2.90 5.28
N VAL A 68 8.69 2.21 5.02
CA VAL A 68 7.36 2.83 5.03
C VAL A 68 7.08 3.43 6.41
N GLY A 69 6.55 4.66 6.42
CA GLY A 69 6.32 5.44 7.64
C GLY A 69 7.49 6.33 8.07
N SER A 70 8.61 6.33 7.34
CA SER A 70 9.69 7.30 7.58
C SER A 70 9.25 8.72 7.19
N SER A 71 9.77 9.71 7.91
CA SER A 71 9.51 11.14 7.65
C SER A 71 10.67 11.76 6.88
N PHE A 72 10.36 12.66 5.95
CA PHE A 72 11.34 13.30 5.07
C PHE A 72 10.98 14.77 4.91
N GLY A 73 12.01 15.62 4.89
CA GLY A 73 11.99 17.00 4.37
C GLY A 73 10.97 17.99 4.97
N PRO A 74 11.24 19.30 4.86
CA PRO A 74 10.19 20.32 4.93
C PRO A 74 9.33 20.30 3.66
N THR A 75 8.24 21.08 3.65
CA THR A 75 7.40 21.23 2.46
C THR A 75 8.24 21.70 1.25
N TRP A 76 7.91 21.18 0.06
CA TRP A 76 8.51 21.53 -1.26
C TRP A 76 9.86 20.89 -1.60
N THR A 77 10.40 19.99 -0.79
CA THR A 77 11.55 19.16 -1.18
C THR A 77 11.15 18.08 -2.19
N THR A 78 12.12 17.63 -2.99
CA THR A 78 11.95 16.52 -3.92
C THR A 78 12.73 15.32 -3.39
N HIS A 79 12.03 14.20 -3.22
CA HIS A 79 12.61 12.96 -2.72
C HIS A 79 12.45 11.87 -3.78
N TRP A 80 13.55 11.18 -4.05
CA TRP A 80 13.61 10.06 -4.98
C TRP A 80 13.55 8.76 -4.20
N PHE A 81 12.61 7.90 -4.58
CA PHE A 81 12.50 6.56 -4.03
C PHE A 81 12.85 5.54 -5.10
N LYS A 82 13.89 4.74 -4.84
CA LYS A 82 14.24 3.61 -5.68
C LYS A 82 13.63 2.36 -5.05
N VAL A 83 12.65 1.79 -5.74
CA VAL A 83 11.92 0.62 -5.28
C VAL A 83 12.36 -0.57 -6.11
N ARG A 84 12.80 -1.64 -5.45
CA ARG A 84 13.02 -2.94 -6.10
C ARG A 84 12.00 -3.92 -5.54
N ILE A 85 11.29 -4.57 -6.45
CA ILE A 85 10.25 -5.53 -6.15
C ILE A 85 10.65 -6.84 -6.81
N ASP A 86 10.63 -7.92 -6.04
CA ASP A 86 10.81 -9.26 -6.56
C ASP A 86 9.42 -9.93 -6.55
N ILE A 87 8.92 -10.27 -7.73
CA ILE A 87 7.60 -10.90 -7.89
C ILE A 87 7.76 -12.40 -7.62
N PRO A 88 7.08 -12.97 -6.60
CA PRO A 88 7.17 -14.39 -6.31
C PRO A 88 6.65 -15.24 -7.48
N GLU A 89 7.33 -16.34 -7.80
CA GLU A 89 6.87 -17.28 -8.84
C GLU A 89 5.48 -17.85 -8.53
N SER A 90 5.12 -17.97 -7.25
CA SER A 90 3.78 -18.41 -6.81
C SER A 90 2.62 -17.50 -7.27
N TRP A 91 2.90 -16.32 -7.83
CA TRP A 91 1.91 -15.40 -8.38
C TRP A 91 1.73 -15.54 -9.90
N LEU A 92 2.50 -16.44 -10.54
CA LEU A 92 2.21 -16.87 -11.90
C LEU A 92 0.85 -17.60 -11.88
N GLY A 93 -0.17 -16.96 -12.46
CA GLY A 93 -1.55 -17.40 -12.46
C GLY A 93 -1.80 -18.70 -13.21
#